data_AF-A0A0F8VZB0-F1
#
_entry.id   AF-A0A0F8VZB0-F1
#
_cell.length_a   1.000
_cell.length_b   1.000
_cell.length_c   1.000
_cell.angle_alpha   90.00
_cell.angle_beta   90.00
_cell.angle_gamma   90.00
#
_symmetry.space_group_name_H-M   'P 1'
#
loop_
_entity.id
_entity.type
_entity.pdbx_description
1 polymer ?
#
loop_
_entity_poly.entity_id
_entity_poly.type
_entity_poly.pdbx_seq_one_letter_code
_entity_poly.pdbx_strand_id
1 'polypeptide(L)' 'MIYVSSPYSDPHIAVRHQRFLAACKYTSRLMADGKNVFSPIVHSHWLNGLPTTWRFWAN' A
#
# COMPACT_ATOMS: atom_id res chain seq x y z
N MET A 1 5.02 -12.16 -10.75
CA MET A 1 4.38 -11.44 -9.63
C MET A 1 4.47 -9.95 -9.93
N ILE A 2 3.34 -9.23 -9.94
CA ILE A 2 3.33 -7.78 -10.14
C ILE A 2 3.48 -7.11 -8.77
N TYR A 3 4.47 -6.23 -8.64
CA TYR A 3 4.66 -5.42 -7.45
C TYR A 3 4.02 -4.03 -7.66
N VAL A 4 2.96 -3.73 -6.92
CA VAL A 4 2.26 -2.44 -6.99
C VAL A 4 2.80 -1.51 -5.91
N SER A 5 3.65 -0.57 -6.34
CA SER A 5 4.09 0.55 -5.52
C SER A 5 3.07 1.70 -5.59
N SER A 6 2.93 2.42 -4.48
CA SER A 6 2.16 3.67 -4.42
C SER A 6 2.78 4.60 -3.39
N PRO A 7 2.70 5.93 -3.58
CA PRO A 7 3.06 6.87 -2.53
C PRO A 7 2.12 6.63 -1.34
N TYR A 8 2.68 6.65 -0.13
CA TYR A 8 1.91 6.44 1.09
C TYR A 8 2.07 7.61 2.05
N SER A 9 3.29 7.90 2.48
CA SER A 9 3.60 8.87 3.54
C SER A 9 3.01 10.26 3.29
N ASP A 10 2.27 10.75 4.28
CA ASP A 10 1.70 12.10 4.34
C ASP A 10 1.45 12.48 5.80
N PRO A 11 1.65 13.75 6.21
CA PRO A 11 1.28 14.20 7.56
C PRO A 11 -0.22 14.02 7.83
N HIS A 12 -1.08 14.17 6.82
CA HIS A 12 -2.52 14.07 7.00
C HIS A 12 -3.00 12.62 6.90
N ILE A 13 -3.66 12.13 7.95
CA ILE A 13 -4.21 10.77 7.96
C ILE A 13 -5.25 10.55 6.86
N ALA A 14 -6.04 11.59 6.53
CA ALA A 14 -7.02 11.54 5.45
C ALA A 14 -6.38 11.27 4.09
N VAL A 15 -5.22 11.88 3.81
CA VAL A 15 -4.49 11.68 2.55
C VAL A 15 -3.92 10.25 2.48
N ARG A 16 -3.37 9.74 3.59
CA ARG A 16 -2.91 8.34 3.67
C ARG A 16 -4.04 7.36 3.40
N HIS A 17 -5.21 7.59 4.00
CA HIS A 17 -6.39 6.75 3.80
C HIS A 17 -6.88 6.80 2.35
N GLN A 18 -6.95 7.98 1.74
CA GLN A 18 -7.32 8.13 0.33
C GLN A 18 -6.35 7.38 -0.60
N ARG A 19 -5.03 7.48 -0.36
CA ARG A 19 -4.01 6.77 -1.15
C ARG A 19 -4.12 5.25 -0.97
N PHE A 20 -4.35 4.78 0.26
CA PHE A 20 -4.63 3.37 0.53
C PHE A 20 -5.84 2.86 -0.28
N LEU A 21 -6.96 3.58 -0.26
CA LEU A 21 -8.15 3.20 -1.04
C LEU A 21 -7.87 3.15 -2.56
N ALA A 22 -7.09 4.09 -3.08
CA ALA A 22 -6.67 4.06 -4.48
C ALA A 22 -5.79 2.83 -4.81
N ALA A 23 -4.85 2.49 -3.93
CA ALA A 23 -4.03 1.29 -4.06
C ALA A 23 -4.86 -0.01 -3.99
N CYS A 24 -5.85 -0.06 -3.09
CA CYS A 24 -6.80 -1.17 -2.99
C CYS A 24 -7.57 -1.37 -4.29
N LYS A 25 -8.12 -0.28 -4.86
CA LYS A 25 -8.89 -0.33 -6.13
C LYS A 25 -8.06 -0.88 -7.29
N TYR A 26 -6.79 -0.45 -7.42
CA TYR A 26 -5.93 -0.93 -8.49
C TYR A 26 -5.49 -2.39 -8.26
N THR A 27 -5.12 -2.72 -7.03
CA THR A 27 -4.69 -4.08 -6.66
C THR A 27 -5.83 -5.08 -6.85
N SER A 28 -7.05 -4.76 -6.40
CA SER A 28 -8.20 -5.65 -6.56
C SER A 28 -8.58 -5.88 -8.03
N ARG A 29 -8.44 -4.86 -8.88
CA ARG A 29 -8.62 -5.02 -10.33
C ARG A 29 -7.61 -6.02 -10.91
N LEU A 30 -6.33 -5.89 -10.57
CA LEU A 30 -5.31 -6.84 -11.03
C LEU A 30 -5.57 -8.26 -10.54
N MET A 31 -6.00 -8.42 -9.28
CA MET A 31 -6.39 -9.71 -8.73
C MET A 31 -7.58 -10.31 -9.48
N ALA A 32 -8.61 -9.51 -9.77
CA ALA A 32 -9.78 -9.94 -10.53
C ALA A 32 -9.43 -10.37 -11.97
N ASP A 33 -8.42 -9.74 -12.57
CA ASP A 33 -7.86 -10.11 -13.88
C ASP A 33 -6.94 -11.35 -13.81
N GLY A 34 -6.93 -12.08 -12.69
CA GLY A 34 -6.15 -13.30 -12.47
C GLY A 34 -4.64 -13.06 -12.32
N LYS A 35 -4.20 -11.82 -12.09
CA LYS A 35 -2.78 -11.50 -11.93
C LYS A 35 -2.33 -11.81 -10.52
N ASN A 36 -1.21 -12.54 -10.40
CA ASN A 36 -0.50 -12.68 -9.13
C ASN A 36 0.17 -11.32 -8.77
N VAL A 37 -0.38 -10.64 -7.77
CA VAL A 37 -0.02 -9.26 -7.38
C VAL A 37 0.29 -9.16 -5.89
N PHE A 38 1.27 -8.33 -5.56
CA PHE A 38 1.59 -7.92 -4.20
C PHE A 38 1.64 -6.40 -4.12
N SER A 39 1.08 -5.81 -3.06
CA SER A 39 1.15 -4.38 -2.80
C SER A 39 1.47 -4.13 -1.33
N PRO A 40 2.65 -3.57 -0.99
CA PRO A 40 3.02 -3.36 0.41
C PRO A 40 1.96 -2.56 1.17
N ILE A 41 1.48 -1.45 0.58
CA ILE A 41 0.52 -0.57 1.22
C ILE A 41 -0.81 -1.28 1.48
N VAL A 42 -1.33 -2.03 0.50
CA VAL A 42 -2.56 -2.79 0.71
C VAL A 42 -2.40 -3.83 1.80
N HIS A 43 -1.23 -4.48 1.91
CA HIS A 43 -1.01 -5.58 2.85
C HIS A 43 -0.47 -5.15 4.22
N SER A 44 -0.10 -3.87 4.40
CA SER A 44 0.49 -3.37 5.66
C SER A 44 -0.23 -2.16 6.26
N HIS A 45 -1.18 -1.53 5.56
CA HIS A 45 -1.84 -0.29 6.04
C HIS A 45 -2.50 -0.43 7.42
N TRP A 46 -3.05 -1.60 7.74
CA TRP A 46 -3.71 -1.88 9.03
C TRP A 46 -2.74 -2.24 10.16
N LEU A 47 -1.43 -2.37 9.88
CA LEU A 47 -0.44 -2.66 10.91
C LEU A 47 -0.15 -1.37 11.71
N ASN A 48 -0.55 -1.38 12.98
CA ASN A 48 -0.35 -0.26 13.89
C ASN A 48 1.01 -0.35 14.60
N GLY A 49 1.56 0.80 14.98
CA GLY A 49 2.80 0.88 15.78
C GLY A 49 4.10 0.73 14.99
N LEU A 50 4.04 0.61 13.66
CA LEU A 50 5.22 0.53 12.81
C LEU A 50 5.67 1.91 12.29
N PRO A 51 6.97 2.19 12.22
CA PRO A 51 7.48 3.40 11.60
C PRO A 51 7.11 3.48 10.10
N THR A 52 6.77 4.67 9.62
CA THR A 52 6.49 4.93 8.19
C THR A 52 7.73 5.36 7.41
N THR A 53 8.89 5.37 8.04
CA THR A 53 10.14 5.84 7.45
C THR A 53 10.81 4.73 6.65
N TRP A 54 11.37 5.08 5.49
CA TRP A 54 12.08 4.13 4.63
C TRP A 54 13.17 3.35 5.38
N ARG A 55 13.88 4.01 6.31
CA ARG A 55 14.94 3.39 7.12
C ARG A 55 14.50 2.12 7.87
N PHE A 56 13.25 2.06 8.32
CA PHE A 56 12.72 0.86 8.97
C PHE A 56 12.49 -0.28 7.97
N TRP A 57 12.03 0.03 6.76
CA TRP A 57 11.62 -0.94 5.72
C TRP A 57 12.73 -1.38 4.76
N ALA A 58 13.93 -0.79 4.84
CA ALA A 58 15.04 -1.03 3.93
C ALA A 58 15.99 -2.18 4.33
N ASN A 59 15.71 -2.86 5.45
CA ASN A 59 16.49 -4.02 5.95
C ASN A 59 15.71 -5.32 5.72
#